data_AF-A0A398DB57-F1
#
_entry.id   AF-A0A398DB57-F1
#
_cell.length_a   1.000
_cell.length_b   1.000
_cell.length_c   1.000
_cell.angle_alpha   90.00
_cell.angle_beta   90.00
_cell.angle_gamma   90.00
#
_symmetry.space_group_name_H-M   'P 1'
#
loop_
_entity.id
_entity.type
_entity.pdbx_description
1 polymer ?
#
loop_
_entity_poly.entity_id
_entity_poly.type
_entity_poly.pdbx_seq_one_letter_code
_entity_poly.pdbx_strand_id
1 'polypeptide(L)'
;MYQCTPVRRSREGGNYVRQTVQNTGNRPDFTFLLPNSLVLNMDVKFPVDNYLKAINAEATNDVKQHTDSFVRDVRTRVKEITTRDYIDEEHGTVSCVLLFVPIESVFAFAQENDPNLIDYALQQRVVLCSPSTLFAVLAVIRQAVDTFTVEQRSKEMLAIFGAFRKQWKAFVDEFDKLGKHLD
;
A
#
# COMPACT_ATOMS: atom_id res chain seq x y z
N MET A 1 -28.14 2.02 2.29
CA MET A 1 -27.88 0.75 1.59
C MET A 1 -27.20 1.09 0.27
N TYR A 2 -25.89 1.37 0.30
CA TYR A 2 -25.13 1.71 -0.90
C TYR A 2 -24.46 0.44 -1.42
N GLN A 3 -24.82 0.08 -2.65
CA GLN A 3 -24.29 -1.07 -3.36
C GLN A 3 -22.80 -0.85 -3.66
N CYS A 4 -21.98 -1.78 -3.20
CA CYS A 4 -20.59 -1.90 -3.60
C CYS A 4 -20.56 -2.31 -5.08
N THR A 5 -20.32 -1.34 -5.97
CA THR A 5 -20.20 -1.61 -7.41
C THR A 5 -18.91 -2.41 -7.65
N PRO A 6 -18.96 -3.54 -8.38
CA PRO A 6 -17.78 -4.36 -8.59
C PRO A 6 -16.78 -3.59 -9.47
N VAL A 7 -15.63 -3.24 -8.89
CA VAL A 7 -14.48 -2.71 -9.62
C VAL A 7 -14.11 -3.74 -10.67
N ARG A 8 -14.32 -3.40 -11.96
CA ARG A 8 -13.91 -4.25 -13.08
C ARG A 8 -12.42 -4.55 -12.95
N ARG A 9 -12.11 -5.83 -12.72
CA ARG A 9 -10.75 -6.37 -12.79
C ARG A 9 -10.21 -6.12 -14.20
N SER A 10 -9.33 -5.15 -14.37
CA SER A 10 -8.39 -5.20 -15.49
C SER A 10 -7.36 -6.27 -15.15
N ARG A 11 -7.42 -7.40 -15.86
CA ARG A 11 -6.37 -8.42 -15.88
C ARG A 11 -5.21 -7.90 -16.72
N GLU A 12 -4.46 -6.94 -16.20
CA GLU A 12 -3.17 -6.56 -16.77
C GLU A 12 -2.12 -6.61 -15.67
N GLY A 13 -1.70 -7.82 -15.28
CA GLY A 13 -0.38 -8.11 -14.65
C GLY A 13 0.16 -7.25 -13.50
N GLY A 14 -0.60 -6.32 -12.92
CA GLY A 14 -0.11 -5.28 -12.01
C GLY A 14 -1.01 -5.15 -10.80
N ASN A 15 -0.39 -5.19 -9.61
CA ASN A 15 -1.07 -5.10 -8.31
C ASN A 15 -1.44 -3.66 -7.91
N TYR A 16 -1.73 -2.78 -8.88
CA TYR A 16 -2.07 -1.38 -8.62
C TYR A 16 -3.21 -0.91 -9.51
N VAL A 17 -4.06 -0.03 -8.99
CA VAL A 17 -5.12 0.63 -9.75
C VAL A 17 -4.77 2.11 -9.88
N ARG A 18 -4.53 2.56 -11.11
CA ARG A 18 -4.43 4.00 -11.45
C ARG A 18 -5.81 4.45 -11.90
N GLN A 19 -6.48 5.33 -11.17
CA GLN A 19 -7.82 5.77 -11.57
C GLN A 19 -7.77 6.91 -12.58
N THR A 20 -8.43 6.66 -13.72
CA THR A 20 -8.78 7.66 -14.72
C THR A 20 -10.20 8.14 -14.41
N VAL A 21 -10.39 9.45 -14.33
CA VAL A 21 -11.66 10.21 -14.26
C VAL A 21 -12.18 10.61 -12.87
N GLN A 22 -12.28 11.93 -12.72
CA GLN A 22 -12.79 12.74 -11.62
C GLN A 22 -14.20 12.34 -11.18
N ASN A 23 -14.37 11.95 -9.91
CA ASN A 23 -15.57 12.29 -9.16
C ASN A 23 -15.29 12.17 -7.65
N THR A 24 -15.67 13.22 -6.91
CA THR A 24 -15.53 13.47 -5.46
C THR A 24 -14.09 13.68 -4.94
N GLY A 25 -13.81 14.93 -4.51
CA GLY A 25 -12.49 15.49 -4.19
C GLY A 25 -11.79 15.02 -2.91
N ASN A 26 -12.10 13.82 -2.42
CA ASN A 26 -11.52 13.26 -1.19
C ASN A 26 -10.84 11.89 -1.42
N ARG A 27 -10.35 11.62 -2.64
CA ARG A 27 -9.81 10.31 -3.01
C ARG A 27 -8.30 10.36 -3.32
N PRO A 28 -7.54 9.32 -2.92
CA PRO A 28 -6.10 9.25 -3.08
C PRO A 28 -5.72 9.12 -4.56
N ASP A 29 -4.52 9.59 -4.93
CA ASP A 29 -4.06 9.61 -6.32
C ASP A 29 -3.74 8.19 -6.83
N PHE A 30 -3.25 7.32 -5.95
CA PHE A 30 -2.96 5.91 -6.25
C PHE A 30 -3.39 4.99 -5.12
N THR A 31 -3.77 3.77 -5.49
CA THR A 31 -4.16 2.72 -4.56
C THR A 31 -3.50 1.40 -4.94
N PHE A 32 -2.72 0.83 -4.00
CA PHE A 32 -2.07 -0.46 -4.11
C PHE A 32 -2.93 -1.54 -3.44
N LEU A 33 -3.09 -2.67 -4.13
CA LEU A 33 -3.85 -3.80 -3.61
C LEU A 33 -2.89 -4.80 -2.95
N LEU A 34 -3.16 -5.11 -1.70
CA LEU A 34 -2.36 -6.01 -0.89
C LEU A 34 -3.09 -7.35 -0.67
N PRO A 35 -2.38 -8.40 -0.22
CA PRO A 35 -3.00 -9.63 0.22
C PRO A 35 -4.07 -9.41 1.29
N ASN A 36 -5.00 -10.36 1.44
CA ASN A 36 -6.12 -10.29 2.39
C ASN A 36 -7.10 -9.13 2.15
N SER A 37 -7.22 -8.67 0.89
CA SER A 37 -8.06 -7.53 0.52
C SER A 37 -7.65 -6.22 1.19
N LEU A 38 -6.39 -6.14 1.64
CA LEU A 38 -5.86 -4.92 2.23
C LEU A 38 -5.56 -3.88 1.14
N VAL A 39 -5.64 -2.61 1.50
CA VAL A 39 -5.46 -1.50 0.56
C VAL A 39 -4.47 -0.47 1.11
N LEU A 40 -3.50 -0.04 0.30
CA LEU A 40 -2.55 1.01 0.65
C LEU A 40 -2.69 2.20 -0.30
N ASN A 41 -2.99 3.37 0.26
CA ASN A 41 -3.21 4.59 -0.51
C ASN A 41 -1.94 5.45 -0.61
N MET A 42 -1.81 6.20 -1.69
CA MET A 42 -0.71 7.13 -1.92
C MET A 42 -1.21 8.46 -2.50
N ASP A 43 -0.75 9.57 -1.92
CA ASP A 43 -0.94 10.94 -2.39
C ASP A 43 0.36 11.46 -3.03
N VAL A 44 0.26 12.10 -4.20
CA VAL A 44 1.43 12.61 -4.94
C VAL A 44 1.53 14.14 -4.93
N LYS A 45 0.66 14.83 -4.20
CA LYS A 45 0.60 16.30 -4.17
C LYS A 45 1.52 16.87 -3.09
N PHE A 46 2.83 16.70 -3.26
CA PHE A 46 3.83 17.23 -2.35
C PHE A 46 4.12 18.72 -2.58
N PRO A 47 4.20 19.56 -1.53
CA PRO A 47 4.45 21.00 -1.67
C PRO A 47 5.94 21.27 -1.95
N VAL A 48 6.30 21.53 -3.21
CA VAL A 48 7.69 21.80 -3.64
C VAL A 48 8.01 23.29 -3.84
N ASP A 49 7.00 24.16 -3.86
CA ASP A 49 7.16 25.55 -4.29
C ASP A 49 8.15 26.33 -3.41
N ASN A 50 8.04 26.21 -2.09
CA ASN A 50 8.92 26.92 -1.17
C ASN A 50 10.34 26.33 -1.14
N TYR A 51 10.51 25.04 -1.44
CA TYR A 51 11.84 24.48 -1.69
C TYR A 51 12.49 25.13 -2.91
N LEU A 52 11.75 25.25 -4.03
CA LEU A 52 12.27 25.89 -5.24
C LEU A 52 12.65 27.36 -4.98
N LYS A 53 11.87 28.08 -4.19
CA LYS A 53 12.22 29.46 -3.81
C LYS A 53 13.47 29.51 -2.92
N ALA A 54 13.61 28.60 -1.97
CA ALA A 54 14.77 28.56 -1.08
C ALA A 54 16.08 28.31 -1.84
N ILE A 55 16.10 27.40 -2.81
CA ILE A 55 17.32 27.08 -3.57
C ILE A 55 17.70 28.16 -4.61
N ASN A 56 16.74 29.00 -5.02
CA ASN A 56 16.95 30.08 -5.98
C ASN A 56 17.14 31.45 -5.32
N ALA A 57 17.03 31.54 -3.99
CA ALA A 57 17.19 32.79 -3.27
C ALA A 57 18.68 33.16 -3.13
N GLU A 58 19.01 34.41 -3.45
CA GLU A 58 20.38 34.92 -3.34
C GLU A 58 20.69 35.47 -1.94
N ALA A 59 19.68 36.05 -1.27
CA ALA A 59 19.82 36.60 0.06
C ALA A 59 19.61 35.51 1.13
N THR A 60 20.53 35.41 2.09
CA THR A 60 20.47 34.41 3.18
C THR A 60 19.17 34.49 4.00
N ASN A 61 18.61 35.69 4.17
CA ASN A 61 17.35 35.88 4.89
C ASN A 61 16.16 35.25 4.14
N ASP A 62 16.14 35.37 2.81
CA ASP A 62 15.08 34.84 1.97
C ASP A 62 15.18 33.30 1.90
N VAL A 63 16.40 32.76 1.84
CA VAL A 63 16.64 31.31 1.94
C VAL A 63 16.00 30.75 3.22
N LYS A 64 16.27 31.37 4.37
CA LYS A 64 15.71 30.93 5.65
C LYS A 64 14.18 31.03 5.66
N GLN A 65 13.62 32.15 5.23
CA GLN A 65 12.16 32.35 5.19
C GLN A 65 11.45 31.31 4.32
N HIS A 66 11.99 31.01 3.14
CA HIS A 66 11.43 30.00 2.26
C HIS A 66 11.60 28.58 2.81
N THR A 67 12.70 28.29 3.49
CA THR A 67 12.94 27.02 4.17
C THR A 67 11.91 26.78 5.29
N ASP A 68 11.71 27.76 6.15
CA ASP A 68 10.72 27.68 7.24
C ASP A 68 9.30 27.50 6.68
N SER A 69 8.98 28.20 5.59
CA SER A 69 7.70 28.07 4.89
C SER A 69 7.53 26.68 4.28
N PHE A 70 8.58 26.13 3.68
CA PHE A 70 8.57 24.78 3.11
C PHE A 70 8.29 23.71 4.18
N VAL A 71 9.01 23.73 5.31
CA VAL A 71 8.79 22.78 6.41
C VAL A 71 7.34 22.86 6.91
N ARG A 72 6.81 24.07 7.08
CA ARG A 72 5.42 24.28 7.48
C ARG A 72 4.42 23.70 6.48
N ASP A 73 4.66 23.88 5.19
CA ASP A 73 3.78 23.36 4.14
C ASP A 73 3.78 21.83 4.13
N VAL A 74 4.94 21.19 4.31
CA VAL A 74 5.03 19.72 4.39
C VAL A 74 4.27 19.20 5.59
N ARG A 75 4.44 19.79 6.79
CA ARG A 75 3.67 19.41 7.99
C ARG A 75 2.17 19.61 7.80
N THR A 76 1.78 20.69 7.13
CA THR A 76 0.37 20.97 6.81
C THR A 76 -0.18 19.92 5.87
N ARG A 77 0.56 19.56 4.81
CA ARG A 77 0.18 18.49 3.88
C ARG A 77 0.00 17.14 4.60
N VAL A 78 0.93 16.77 5.48
CA VAL A 78 0.82 15.56 6.30
C VAL A 78 -0.49 15.57 7.11
N LYS A 79 -0.80 16.69 7.77
CA LYS A 79 -2.03 16.83 8.54
C LYS A 79 -3.28 16.74 7.65
N GLU A 80 -3.29 17.39 6.50
CA GLU A 80 -4.41 17.33 5.55
C GLU A 80 -4.70 15.88 5.10
N ILE A 81 -3.67 15.09 4.81
CA ILE A 81 -3.83 13.69 4.39
C ILE A 81 -4.57 12.87 5.44
N THR A 82 -4.27 13.06 6.73
CA THR A 82 -4.97 12.33 7.81
C THR A 82 -6.46 12.63 7.90
N THR A 83 -6.86 13.85 7.52
CA THR A 83 -8.26 14.31 7.63
C THR A 83 -9.13 13.91 6.43
N ARG A 84 -8.54 13.37 5.36
CA ARG A 84 -9.22 13.14 4.07
C ARG A 84 -9.88 11.75 3.91
N ASP A 85 -10.25 11.10 5.01
CA ASP A 85 -10.84 9.73 5.00
C ASP A 85 -9.99 8.69 4.21
N TYR A 86 -8.68 8.92 4.07
CA TYR A 86 -7.79 8.00 3.35
C TYR A 86 -7.48 6.71 4.12
N ILE A 87 -7.84 6.67 5.40
CA ILE A 87 -7.67 5.54 6.29
C ILE A 87 -9.08 5.06 6.66
N ASP A 88 -9.52 4.02 5.97
CA ASP A 88 -10.78 3.35 6.26
C ASP A 88 -10.48 1.89 6.65
N GLU A 89 -10.20 1.69 7.94
CA GLU A 89 -9.86 0.37 8.49
C GLU A 89 -11.05 -0.60 8.43
N GLU A 90 -12.29 -0.11 8.46
CA GLU A 90 -13.51 -0.93 8.35
C GLU A 90 -13.63 -1.58 6.95
N HIS A 91 -13.05 -0.96 5.93
CA HIS A 91 -13.04 -1.45 4.56
C HIS A 91 -11.70 -2.04 4.11
N GLY A 92 -10.81 -2.38 5.05
CA GLY A 92 -9.55 -3.09 4.77
C GLY A 92 -8.39 -2.19 4.37
N THR A 93 -8.42 -0.88 4.66
CA THR A 93 -7.24 -0.05 4.44
C THR A 93 -6.17 -0.37 5.47
N VAL A 94 -4.90 -0.43 5.05
CA VAL A 94 -3.77 -0.43 5.99
C VAL A 94 -3.82 0.86 6.80
N SER A 95 -3.44 0.82 8.08
CA SER A 95 -3.43 1.97 8.98
C SER A 95 -2.41 3.07 8.62
N CYS A 96 -1.99 3.20 7.35
CA CYS A 96 -1.12 4.27 6.89
C CYS A 96 -1.37 4.66 5.41
N VAL A 97 -0.95 5.87 5.07
CA VAL A 97 -1.00 6.45 3.72
C VAL A 97 0.41 6.87 3.30
N LEU A 98 0.79 6.62 2.05
CA LEU A 98 2.06 7.10 1.50
C LEU A 98 1.92 8.54 1.00
N LEU A 99 2.86 9.40 1.35
CA LEU A 99 3.02 10.72 0.75
C LEU A 99 4.29 10.71 -0.11
N PHE A 100 4.11 10.82 -1.42
CA PHE A 100 5.21 10.73 -2.37
C PHE A 100 5.98 12.05 -2.51
N VAL A 101 7.29 12.01 -2.32
CA VAL A 101 8.21 13.12 -2.53
C VAL A 101 8.93 12.90 -3.87
N PRO A 102 8.76 13.78 -4.88
CA PRO A 102 9.16 13.48 -6.25
C PRO A 102 10.66 13.45 -6.51
N ILE A 103 11.47 14.05 -5.62
CA ILE A 103 12.92 14.21 -5.81
C ILE A 103 13.62 13.91 -4.49
N GLU A 104 14.68 13.09 -4.53
CA GLU A 104 15.45 12.72 -3.33
C GLU A 104 16.05 13.93 -2.62
N SER A 105 16.52 14.94 -3.35
CA SER A 105 17.08 16.16 -2.75
C SER A 105 16.04 16.95 -1.95
N VAL A 106 14.77 16.94 -2.38
CA VAL A 106 13.67 17.57 -1.63
C VAL A 106 13.39 16.82 -0.34
N PHE A 107 13.43 15.49 -0.39
CA PHE A 107 13.27 14.64 0.79
C PHE A 107 14.40 14.88 1.80
N ALA A 108 15.65 14.91 1.34
CA ALA A 108 16.81 15.22 2.17
C ALA A 108 16.71 16.61 2.79
N PHE A 109 16.38 17.63 1.97
CA PHE A 109 16.21 19.01 2.44
C PHE A 109 15.12 19.14 3.52
N ALA A 110 14.01 18.39 3.40
CA ALA A 110 12.97 18.36 4.42
C ALA A 110 13.48 17.78 5.75
N GLN A 111 14.23 16.68 5.70
CA GLN A 111 14.77 16.03 6.89
C GLN A 111 15.89 16.85 7.57
N GLU A 112 16.72 17.53 6.78
CA GLU A 112 17.79 18.39 7.29
C GLU A 112 17.24 19.59 8.07
N ASN A 113 16.15 20.19 7.57
CA ASN A 113 15.55 21.38 8.17
C ASN A 113 14.46 21.07 9.20
N ASP A 114 13.96 19.83 9.24
CA ASP A 114 13.06 19.34 10.28
C ASP A 114 13.36 17.87 10.62
N PRO A 115 14.31 17.62 11.54
CA PRO A 115 14.72 16.27 11.90
C PRO A 115 13.59 15.39 12.46
N ASN A 116 12.53 16.02 13.01
CA ASN A 116 11.37 15.33 13.60
C ASN A 116 10.23 15.11 12.59
N LEU A 117 10.41 15.49 11.32
CA LEU A 117 9.35 15.45 10.32
C LEU A 117 8.86 14.03 10.04
N ILE A 118 9.79 13.07 9.90
CA ILE A 118 9.47 11.67 9.68
C ILE A 118 8.68 11.11 10.87
N ASP A 119 9.16 11.33 12.09
CA ASP A 119 8.47 10.85 13.30
C ASP A 119 7.07 11.46 13.43
N TYR A 120 6.95 12.76 13.15
CA TYR A 120 5.66 13.45 13.11
C TYR A 120 4.72 12.83 12.07
N ALA A 121 5.20 12.59 10.84
CA ALA A 121 4.40 11.98 9.79
C ALA A 121 3.94 10.57 10.19
N LEU A 122 4.83 9.76 10.77
CA LEU A 122 4.51 8.41 11.23
C LEU A 122 3.47 8.40 12.35
N GLN A 123 3.55 9.33 13.31
CA GLN A 123 2.52 9.50 14.35
C GLN A 123 1.16 9.85 13.75
N GLN A 124 1.16 10.57 12.63
CA GLN A 124 -0.02 10.90 11.84
C GLN A 124 -0.40 9.78 10.86
N ARG A 125 0.19 8.58 10.93
CA ARG A 125 -0.07 7.47 9.99
C ARG A 125 0.23 7.83 8.52
N VAL A 126 1.16 8.75 8.29
CA VAL A 126 1.64 9.14 6.96
C VAL A 126 3.10 8.71 6.81
N VAL A 127 3.40 7.95 5.76
CA VAL A 127 4.76 7.53 5.44
C VAL A 127 5.28 8.38 4.28
N LEU A 128 6.29 9.21 4.54
CA LEU A 128 6.97 9.93 3.48
C LEU A 128 7.78 8.96 2.63
N CYS A 129 7.62 9.02 1.30
CA CYS A 129 8.28 8.11 0.37
C CYS A 129 8.87 8.89 -0.81
N SER A 130 10.18 8.87 -0.94
CA SER A 130 10.91 9.21 -2.17
C SER A 130 10.84 8.09 -3.22
N PRO A 131 11.33 8.29 -4.47
CA PRO A 131 11.33 7.23 -5.48
C PRO A 131 12.05 5.95 -5.03
N SER A 132 13.18 6.07 -4.32
CA SER A 132 13.96 4.91 -3.86
C SER A 132 13.23 4.14 -2.76
N THR A 133 12.62 4.86 -1.81
CA THR A 133 11.87 4.25 -0.71
C THR A 133 10.56 3.65 -1.20
N LEU A 134 9.87 4.30 -2.14
CA LEU A 134 8.69 3.73 -2.80
C LEU A 134 9.04 2.42 -3.52
N PHE A 135 10.17 2.36 -4.23
CA PHE A 135 10.63 1.12 -4.86
C PHE A 135 10.82 -0.01 -3.85
N ALA A 136 11.45 0.29 -2.70
CA ALA A 136 11.62 -0.68 -1.62
C ALA A 136 10.26 -1.17 -1.06
N VAL A 137 9.33 -0.25 -0.81
CA VAL A 137 7.96 -0.58 -0.38
C VAL A 137 7.26 -1.48 -1.40
N LEU A 138 7.35 -1.15 -2.69
CA LEU A 138 6.75 -1.95 -3.76
C LEU A 138 7.38 -3.34 -3.88
N ALA A 139 8.69 -3.46 -3.67
CA ALA A 139 9.37 -4.76 -3.65
C ALA A 139 8.87 -5.64 -2.50
N VAL A 140 8.68 -5.07 -1.31
CA VAL A 140 8.09 -5.75 -0.15
C VAL A 140 6.64 -6.16 -0.43
N ILE A 141 5.83 -5.26 -1.00
CA ILE A 141 4.44 -5.55 -1.37
C ILE A 141 4.40 -6.70 -2.38
N ARG A 142 5.24 -6.66 -3.41
CA ARG A 142 5.33 -7.74 -4.41
C ARG A 142 5.68 -9.07 -3.76
N GLN A 143 6.69 -9.09 -2.90
CA GLN A 143 7.09 -10.29 -2.17
C GLN A 143 5.93 -10.83 -1.30
N ALA A 144 5.19 -9.96 -0.63
CA ALA A 144 4.04 -10.37 0.18
C ALA A 144 2.93 -11.00 -0.67
N VAL A 145 2.66 -10.45 -1.86
CA VAL A 145 1.69 -11.01 -2.82
C VAL A 145 2.12 -12.38 -3.35
N ASP A 146 3.41 -12.51 -3.71
CA ASP A 146 3.95 -13.78 -4.20
C ASP A 146 3.88 -14.87 -3.12
N THR A 147 4.28 -14.55 -1.89
CA THR A 147 4.18 -15.47 -0.73
C THR A 147 2.73 -15.89 -0.48
N PHE A 148 1.79 -14.93 -0.46
CA PHE A 148 0.38 -15.24 -0.25
C PHE A 148 -0.19 -16.16 -1.34
N THR A 149 0.22 -15.95 -2.60
CA THR A 149 -0.20 -16.79 -3.72
C THR A 149 0.31 -18.22 -3.57
N VAL A 150 1.56 -18.39 -3.13
CA VAL A 150 2.13 -19.72 -2.85
C VAL A 150 1.37 -20.40 -1.70
N GLU A 151 1.10 -19.68 -0.61
CA GLU A 151 0.34 -20.22 0.54
C GLU A 151 -1.06 -20.71 0.15
N GLN A 152 -1.78 -19.96 -0.68
CA GLN A 152 -3.12 -20.35 -1.15
C GLN A 152 -3.07 -21.64 -1.97
N ARG A 153 -2.11 -21.77 -2.88
CA ARG A 153 -1.93 -22.98 -3.68
C ARG A 153 -1.59 -24.19 -2.81
N SER A 154 -0.76 -24.03 -1.79
CA SER A 154 -0.46 -25.11 -0.84
C SER A 154 -1.70 -25.54 -0.06
N LYS A 155 -2.55 -24.59 0.37
CA LYS A 155 -3.82 -24.91 1.06
C LYS A 155 -4.78 -25.68 0.14
N GLU A 156 -4.91 -25.27 -1.11
CA GLU A 156 -5.71 -25.99 -2.12
C GLU A 156 -5.18 -27.41 -2.34
N MET A 157 -3.86 -27.58 -2.47
CA MET A 157 -3.22 -28.88 -2.64
C MET A 157 -3.47 -29.80 -1.44
N LEU A 158 -3.35 -29.28 -0.21
CA LEU A 158 -3.67 -30.03 1.01
C LEU A 158 -5.14 -30.44 1.08
N ALA A 159 -6.06 -29.56 0.65
CA ALA A 159 -7.49 -29.89 0.58
C ALA A 159 -7.75 -31.04 -0.41
N ILE A 160 -7.10 -31.01 -1.58
CA ILE A 160 -7.17 -32.08 -2.59
C ILE A 160 -6.60 -33.39 -2.03
N PHE A 161 -5.44 -33.36 -1.36
CA PHE A 161 -4.87 -34.54 -0.72
C PHE A 161 -5.77 -35.11 0.38
N GLY A 162 -6.42 -34.25 1.16
CA GLY A 162 -7.41 -34.67 2.15
C GLY A 162 -8.59 -35.41 1.51
N ALA A 163 -9.12 -34.88 0.41
CA ALA A 163 -10.19 -35.53 -0.35
C ALA A 163 -9.74 -36.88 -0.96
N PHE A 164 -8.55 -36.91 -1.56
CA PHE A 164 -7.97 -38.13 -2.10
C PHE A 164 -7.77 -39.21 -1.02
N ARG A 165 -7.19 -38.86 0.13
CA ARG A 165 -7.00 -39.79 1.26
C ARG A 165 -8.32 -40.40 1.72
N LYS A 166 -9.41 -39.62 1.74
CA LYS A 166 -10.75 -40.11 2.08
C LYS A 166 -11.26 -41.14 1.06
N GLN A 167 -11.08 -40.87 -0.23
CA GLN A 167 -11.46 -41.81 -1.30
C GLN A 167 -10.61 -43.08 -1.28
N TRP A 168 -9.29 -42.95 -1.09
CA TRP A 168 -8.38 -44.09 -0.97
C TRP A 168 -8.77 -45.00 0.20
N LYS A 169 -9.11 -44.42 1.35
CA LYS A 169 -9.60 -45.19 2.50
C LYS A 169 -10.88 -45.96 2.16
N ALA A 170 -11.86 -45.31 1.52
CA ALA A 170 -13.09 -45.98 1.11
C ALA A 170 -12.85 -47.12 0.11
N PHE A 171 -11.89 -46.96 -0.81
CA PHE A 171 -11.48 -48.00 -1.73
C PHE A 171 -10.85 -49.20 -1.01
N VAL A 172 -9.92 -48.95 -0.08
CA VAL A 172 -9.30 -50.02 0.73
C VAL A 172 -10.36 -50.74 1.57
N ASP A 173 -11.27 -50.01 2.21
CA ASP A 173 -12.34 -50.61 3.03
C ASP A 173 -13.27 -51.50 2.16
N GLU A 174 -13.51 -51.16 0.89
CA GLU A 174 -14.29 -51.98 -0.04
C GLU A 174 -13.51 -53.21 -0.56
N PHE A 175 -12.20 -53.04 -0.80
CA PHE A 175 -11.32 -54.14 -1.18
C PHE A 175 -11.19 -55.17 -0.06
N ASP A 176 -11.07 -54.75 1.20
CA ASP A 176 -11.06 -55.63 2.37
C ASP A 176 -12.36 -56.43 2.51
N LYS A 177 -13.51 -55.84 2.17
CA LYS A 177 -14.78 -56.58 2.14
C LYS A 177 -14.76 -57.65 1.05
N LEU A 178 -14.26 -57.36 -0.14
CA LEU A 178 -14.17 -58.34 -1.23
C LEU A 178 -13.25 -59.50 -0.85
N GLY A 179 -12.11 -59.22 -0.22
CA GLY A 179 -11.20 -60.25 0.29
C GLY A 179 -11.88 -61.22 1.27
N LYS A 180 -12.70 -60.71 2.18
CA LYS A 180 -13.48 -61.53 3.13
C LYS A 180 -14.56 -62.42 2.52
N HIS A 181 -14.92 -62.22 1.24
CA HIS A 181 -15.87 -63.09 0.53
C HIS A 181 -15.17 -64.15 -0.32
N LEU A 182 -13.85 -64.08 -0.46
CA LEU A 182 -13.05 -65.02 -1.26
C LEU A 182 -12.29 -66.05 -0.41
N ASP A 183 -12.27 -65.86 0.92
CA ASP A 183 -11.94 -66.87 1.95
C ASP A 183 -13.21 -67.57 2.45
#